data_AF-A0A1Y3B5N9-F1
#
_entry.id   AF-A0A1Y3B5N9-F1
#
_cell.length_a   1.000
_cell.length_b   1.000
_cell.length_c   1.000
_cell.angle_alpha   90.00
_cell.angle_beta   90.00
_cell.angle_gamma   90.00
#
_symmetry.space_group_name_H-M   'P 1'
#
loop_
_entity.id
_entity.type
_entity.pdbx_description
1 polymer ?
#
loop_
_entity_poly.entity_id
_entity_poly.type
_entity_poly.pdbx_seq_one_letter_code
_entity_poly.pdbx_strand_id
1 'polypeptide(L)'
;MARVLPAFTENECKITQVMDMIRPHMEFTFNNILAHINTVFVLRTKFGNYNDNGKEFTRMRLKGQMIYVPETDLVLFLCSPSVLNLDDLNRRGLFLSDIPLHDATRDLILLSEQFEAEYKLTKNLEILTDKLQQTYRELEDEKRKTDRLLYSVLPPSVANELRHQRPVLAKKYECVTLLFSGIVGFNDYCAKNADSKGAMKIVKLLNNLYTTFDVLTDPKKNPDVYKVETVGDKYMAVSGLPEPCESHARCIARLALDIMDLSKRVKYADLDGIL
;
A
#
# COMPACT_ATOMS: atom_id res chain seq x y z
N MET A 1 -46.33 -19.34 -1.94
CA MET A 1 -46.18 -20.80 -2.10
C MET A 1 -46.69 -21.31 -3.44
N ALA A 2 -47.91 -21.01 -3.89
CA ALA A 2 -48.43 -21.46 -5.19
C ALA A 2 -47.50 -21.18 -6.38
N ARG A 3 -46.85 -20.00 -6.41
CA ARG A 3 -45.85 -19.64 -7.43
C ARG A 3 -44.61 -20.53 -7.44
N VAL A 4 -44.12 -20.91 -6.26
CA VAL A 4 -42.86 -21.65 -6.09
C VAL A 4 -43.10 -23.14 -5.96
N LEU A 5 -44.32 -23.60 -5.71
CA LEU A 5 -44.66 -25.02 -5.65
C LEU A 5 -46.01 -25.21 -6.33
N PRO A 6 -46.05 -25.22 -7.68
CA PRO A 6 -47.29 -25.31 -8.44
C PRO A 6 -48.04 -26.63 -8.18
N ALA A 7 -47.35 -27.68 -7.73
CA ALA A 7 -47.97 -28.94 -7.31
C ALA A 7 -49.07 -28.78 -6.25
N PHE A 8 -49.04 -27.72 -5.42
CA PHE A 8 -50.10 -27.43 -4.44
C PHE A 8 -51.35 -26.77 -5.04
N THR A 9 -51.33 -26.40 -6.32
CA THR A 9 -52.50 -25.80 -7.01
C THR A 9 -53.36 -26.85 -7.72
N GLU A 10 -52.92 -28.11 -7.76
CA GLU A 10 -53.71 -29.23 -8.29
C GLU A 10 -54.69 -29.76 -7.21
N ASN A 11 -55.94 -30.05 -7.61
CA ASN A 11 -57.07 -30.34 -6.71
C ASN A 11 -56.90 -31.55 -5.78
N GLU A 12 -55.92 -32.44 -5.98
CA GLU A 12 -55.68 -33.62 -5.15
C GLU A 12 -54.19 -33.88 -4.84
N CYS A 13 -53.49 -32.87 -4.31
CA CYS A 13 -52.09 -33.01 -3.94
C CYS A 13 -51.91 -33.56 -2.50
N LYS A 14 -51.16 -34.67 -2.34
CA LYS A 14 -50.75 -35.14 -1.00
C LYS A 14 -49.52 -34.40 -0.53
N ILE A 15 -49.58 -33.79 0.67
CA ILE A 15 -48.44 -33.06 1.25
C ILE A 15 -47.16 -33.90 1.36
N THR A 16 -47.29 -35.20 1.61
CA THR A 16 -46.18 -36.17 1.70
C THR A 16 -45.52 -36.45 0.35
N GLN A 17 -46.15 -36.12 -0.79
CA GLN A 17 -45.53 -36.23 -2.12
C GLN A 17 -44.63 -35.04 -2.43
N VAL A 18 -44.89 -33.87 -1.84
CA VAL A 18 -44.16 -32.64 -2.14
C VAL A 18 -43.14 -32.28 -1.05
N MET A 19 -43.43 -32.59 0.21
CA MET A 19 -42.59 -32.21 1.35
C MET A 19 -42.19 -33.39 2.24
N ASP A 20 -40.97 -33.31 2.75
CA ASP A 20 -40.44 -34.12 3.84
C ASP A 20 -40.50 -33.35 5.15
N MET A 21 -40.92 -34.02 6.22
CA MET A 21 -40.75 -33.51 7.57
C MET A 21 -39.33 -33.81 8.06
N ILE A 22 -38.54 -32.76 8.34
CA ILE A 22 -37.19 -32.89 8.90
C ILE A 22 -37.24 -32.89 10.41
N ARG A 23 -38.08 -32.03 11.00
CA ARG A 23 -38.24 -31.90 12.45
C ARG A 23 -39.72 -31.70 12.79
N PRO A 24 -40.19 -32.31 13.88
CA PRO A 24 -39.56 -33.36 14.68
C PRO A 24 -39.42 -34.70 13.91
N HIS A 25 -38.53 -35.59 14.33
CA HIS A 25 -38.30 -36.88 13.66
C HIS A 25 -39.41 -37.88 14.04
N MET A 26 -40.45 -37.93 13.23
CA MET A 26 -41.58 -38.86 13.37
C MET A 26 -42.23 -39.12 12.01
N GLU A 27 -43.15 -40.08 11.93
CA GLU A 27 -43.95 -40.25 10.74
C GLU A 27 -44.89 -39.05 10.54
N PHE A 28 -44.99 -38.58 9.29
CA PHE A 28 -45.80 -37.42 8.95
C PHE A 28 -47.29 -37.80 8.86
N THR A 29 -47.91 -37.99 10.03
CA THR A 29 -49.32 -38.34 10.19
C THR A 29 -50.04 -37.31 11.05
N PHE A 30 -51.35 -37.19 10.87
CA PHE A 30 -52.18 -36.21 11.57
C PHE A 30 -52.11 -36.35 13.09
N ASN A 31 -52.25 -37.58 13.61
CA ASN A 31 -52.19 -37.85 15.04
C ASN A 31 -50.81 -37.50 15.65
N ASN A 32 -49.73 -37.77 14.91
CA ASN A 32 -48.37 -37.46 15.37
C ASN A 32 -48.12 -35.95 15.44
N ILE A 33 -48.65 -35.19 14.48
CA ILE A 33 -48.60 -33.72 14.47
C ILE A 33 -49.34 -33.17 15.69
N LEU A 34 -50.56 -33.64 15.96
CA LEU A 34 -51.34 -33.21 17.12
C LEU A 34 -50.65 -33.54 18.44
N ALA A 35 -50.04 -34.71 18.55
CA ALA A 35 -49.26 -35.10 19.73
C ALA A 35 -48.05 -34.18 19.99
N HIS A 36 -47.54 -33.49 18.96
CA HIS A 36 -46.36 -32.61 19.04
C HIS A 36 -46.65 -31.17 18.60
N ILE A 37 -47.90 -30.72 18.76
CA ILE A 37 -48.38 -29.43 18.26
C ILE A 37 -47.56 -28.23 18.78
N ASN A 38 -47.01 -28.34 19.98
CA ASN A 38 -46.19 -27.30 20.62
C ASN A 38 -44.73 -27.26 20.14
N THR A 39 -44.34 -28.11 19.19
CA THR A 39 -42.97 -28.14 18.65
C THR A 39 -42.84 -27.28 17.39
N VAL A 40 -41.60 -26.87 17.08
CA VAL A 40 -41.31 -26.17 15.83
C VAL A 40 -41.09 -27.20 14.73
N PHE A 41 -41.91 -27.12 13.70
CA PHE A 41 -41.85 -27.99 12.56
C PHE A 41 -40.92 -27.42 11.49
N VAL A 42 -40.14 -28.29 10.86
CA VAL A 42 -39.32 -27.94 9.70
C VAL A 42 -39.65 -28.87 8.56
N LEU A 43 -40.27 -28.34 7.52
CA LEU A 43 -40.57 -29.06 6.28
C LEU A 43 -39.55 -28.70 5.21
N ARG A 44 -39.24 -29.64 4.33
CA ARG A 44 -38.35 -29.44 3.17
C ARG A 44 -39.00 -29.95 1.91
N THR A 45 -38.84 -29.21 0.82
CA THR A 45 -39.33 -29.65 -0.49
C THR A 45 -38.50 -30.83 -1.00
N LYS A 46 -39.18 -31.87 -1.50
CA LYS A 46 -38.51 -33.07 -2.08
C LYS A 46 -37.80 -32.74 -3.38
N PHE A 47 -38.46 -31.94 -4.21
CA PHE A 47 -37.97 -31.46 -5.49
C PHE A 47 -37.36 -30.06 -5.34
N GLY A 48 -36.27 -29.82 -6.06
CA GLY A 48 -35.85 -28.48 -6.44
C GLY A 48 -36.69 -28.03 -7.62
N ASN A 49 -37.15 -26.79 -7.65
CA ASN A 49 -37.82 -26.28 -8.85
C ASN A 49 -36.80 -26.11 -9.98
N TYR A 50 -37.25 -26.09 -11.23
CA TYR A 50 -36.44 -25.61 -12.34
C TYR A 50 -36.80 -24.15 -12.62
N ASN A 51 -35.79 -23.31 -12.83
CA ASN A 51 -36.00 -21.99 -13.42
C ASN A 51 -36.13 -22.12 -14.95
N ASP A 52 -36.78 -21.16 -15.63
CA ASP A 52 -36.91 -21.13 -17.10
C ASP A 52 -35.55 -21.22 -17.84
N ASN A 53 -34.45 -20.92 -17.14
CA ASN A 53 -33.07 -20.98 -17.64
C ASN A 53 -32.35 -22.32 -17.38
N GLY A 54 -33.06 -23.38 -16.97
CA GLY A 54 -32.48 -24.72 -16.75
C GLY A 54 -31.59 -24.85 -15.50
N LYS A 55 -31.56 -23.85 -14.62
CA LYS A 55 -30.89 -23.94 -13.30
C LYS A 55 -31.84 -24.57 -12.29
N GLU A 56 -31.39 -25.65 -11.67
CA GLU A 56 -32.09 -26.35 -10.58
C GLU A 56 -32.05 -25.48 -9.33
N PHE A 57 -33.21 -25.01 -8.86
CA PHE A 57 -33.38 -24.34 -7.59
C PHE A 57 -33.10 -25.32 -6.45
N THR A 58 -32.45 -24.83 -5.41
CA THR A 58 -32.12 -25.66 -4.25
C THR A 58 -33.37 -25.96 -3.42
N ARG A 59 -33.42 -27.15 -2.81
CA ARG A 59 -34.53 -27.54 -1.92
C ARG A 59 -34.79 -26.48 -0.85
N MET A 60 -36.06 -26.07 -0.74
CA MET A 60 -36.47 -25.04 0.22
C MET A 60 -36.79 -25.67 1.56
N ARG A 61 -36.39 -25.00 2.66
CA ARG A 61 -36.78 -25.35 4.02
C ARG A 61 -37.73 -24.31 4.58
N LEU A 62 -38.84 -24.75 5.14
CA LEU A 62 -39.84 -23.93 5.79
C LEU A 62 -39.85 -24.27 7.26
N LYS A 63 -39.70 -23.26 8.11
CA LYS A 63 -39.71 -23.42 9.56
C LYS A 63 -40.93 -22.70 10.11
N GLY A 64 -41.68 -23.36 10.99
CA GLY A 64 -42.95 -22.83 11.43
C GLY A 64 -43.61 -23.61 12.55
N GLN A 65 -44.84 -23.23 12.87
CA GLN A 65 -45.69 -23.92 13.83
C GLN A 65 -46.92 -24.47 13.14
N MET A 66 -47.39 -25.62 13.64
CA MET A 66 -48.64 -26.24 13.22
C MET A 66 -49.71 -25.93 14.26
N ILE A 67 -50.87 -25.44 13.80
CA ILE A 67 -51.99 -25.02 14.64
C ILE A 67 -53.21 -25.82 14.21
N TYR A 68 -53.85 -26.51 15.14
CA TYR A 68 -55.08 -27.25 14.90
C TYR A 68 -56.29 -26.32 15.02
N VAL A 69 -57.19 -26.40 14.04
CA VAL A 69 -58.44 -25.62 13.98
C VAL A 69 -59.61 -26.60 14.13
N PRO A 70 -60.18 -26.74 15.35
CA PRO A 70 -61.19 -27.74 15.65
C PRO A 70 -62.47 -27.61 14.79
N GLU A 71 -62.83 -26.40 14.40
CA GLU A 71 -64.07 -26.11 13.66
C GLU A 71 -64.07 -26.73 12.26
N THR A 72 -62.89 -26.89 11.67
CA THR A 72 -62.71 -27.42 10.30
C THR A 72 -62.02 -28.77 10.27
N ASP A 73 -61.55 -29.27 11.42
CA ASP A 73 -60.69 -30.45 11.54
C ASP A 73 -59.43 -30.38 10.64
N LEU A 74 -58.82 -29.20 10.57
CA LEU A 74 -57.64 -28.93 9.74
C LEU A 74 -56.45 -28.47 10.60
N VAL A 75 -55.24 -28.71 10.08
CA VAL A 75 -54.00 -28.18 10.66
C VAL A 75 -53.44 -27.10 9.75
N LEU A 76 -53.33 -25.88 10.28
CA LEU A 76 -52.70 -24.74 9.64
C LEU A 76 -51.20 -24.73 9.95
N PHE A 77 -50.36 -24.65 8.91
CA PHE A 77 -48.91 -24.51 9.08
C PHE A 77 -48.47 -23.08 8.75
N LEU A 78 -48.20 -22.29 9.79
CA LEU A 78 -47.64 -20.94 9.66
C LEU A 78 -46.12 -21.03 9.64
N CYS A 79 -45.49 -20.64 8.53
CA CYS A 79 -44.06 -20.84 8.34
C CYS A 79 -43.39 -19.73 7.54
N SER A 80 -42.07 -19.63 7.77
CA SER A 80 -41.17 -18.74 7.04
C SER A 80 -40.05 -19.55 6.39
N PRO A 81 -39.55 -19.14 5.21
CA PRO A 81 -38.44 -19.81 4.56
C PRO A 81 -37.15 -19.59 5.38
N SER A 82 -36.37 -20.65 5.54
CA SER A 82 -35.07 -20.59 6.21
C SER A 82 -33.99 -20.11 5.23
N VAL A 83 -33.90 -18.80 5.04
CA VAL A 83 -32.93 -18.12 4.15
C VAL A 83 -32.06 -17.16 4.94
N LEU A 84 -30.80 -17.01 4.53
CA LEU A 84 -29.81 -16.18 5.24
C LEU A 84 -29.41 -14.91 4.47
N ASN A 85 -29.38 -14.95 3.13
CA ASN A 85 -28.83 -13.92 2.25
C ASN A 85 -29.73 -13.72 1.02
N LEU A 86 -29.56 -12.64 0.26
CA LEU A 86 -30.29 -12.45 -1.01
C LEU A 86 -29.93 -13.53 -2.04
N ASP A 87 -28.68 -13.99 -2.04
CA ASP A 87 -28.24 -15.06 -2.93
C ASP A 87 -28.95 -16.40 -2.66
N ASP A 88 -29.14 -16.76 -1.38
CA ASP A 88 -29.87 -17.98 -0.99
C ASP A 88 -31.36 -17.86 -1.32
N LEU A 89 -31.93 -16.66 -1.20
CA LEU A 89 -33.30 -16.37 -1.61
C LEU A 89 -33.47 -16.59 -3.13
N ASN A 90 -32.57 -16.04 -3.94
CA ASN A 90 -32.59 -16.16 -5.40
C ASN A 90 -32.33 -17.61 -5.85
N ARG A 91 -31.42 -18.34 -5.20
CA ARG A 91 -31.15 -19.78 -5.44
C ARG A 91 -32.34 -20.69 -5.13
N ARG A 92 -33.35 -20.20 -4.42
CA ARG A 92 -34.60 -20.93 -4.11
C ARG A 92 -35.81 -20.39 -4.88
N GLY A 93 -35.60 -19.44 -5.80
CA GLY A 93 -36.66 -18.86 -6.64
C GLY A 93 -37.63 -17.96 -5.87
N LEU A 94 -37.25 -17.56 -4.66
CA LEU A 94 -38.00 -16.61 -3.85
C LEU A 94 -37.54 -15.18 -4.19
N PHE A 95 -38.48 -14.25 -4.09
CA PHE A 95 -38.20 -12.83 -4.13
C PHE A 95 -38.34 -12.25 -2.73
N LEU A 96 -37.67 -11.12 -2.50
CA LEU A 96 -37.81 -10.40 -1.24
C LEU A 96 -39.26 -9.92 -1.01
N SER A 97 -40.02 -9.69 -2.08
CA SER A 97 -41.45 -9.38 -2.02
C SER A 97 -42.32 -10.54 -1.52
N ASP A 98 -41.83 -11.78 -1.57
CA ASP A 98 -42.57 -12.95 -1.04
C ASP A 98 -42.45 -13.05 0.48
N ILE A 99 -41.54 -12.31 1.11
CA ILE A 99 -41.36 -12.26 2.56
C ILE A 99 -42.04 -10.99 3.10
N PRO A 100 -43.11 -11.14 3.91
CA PRO A 100 -43.83 -10.01 4.48
C PRO A 100 -42.94 -9.10 5.33
N LEU A 101 -43.32 -7.82 5.43
CA LEU A 101 -42.59 -6.83 6.23
C LEU A 101 -42.55 -7.15 7.74
N HIS A 102 -43.55 -7.87 8.24
CA HIS A 102 -43.63 -8.26 9.65
C HIS A 102 -42.85 -9.55 9.97
N ASP A 103 -42.29 -10.21 8.95
CA ASP A 103 -41.52 -11.42 9.13
C ASP A 103 -40.05 -11.06 9.43
N ALA A 104 -39.55 -11.47 10.59
CA ALA A 104 -38.18 -11.22 11.05
C ALA A 104 -37.11 -11.81 10.11
N THR A 105 -37.45 -12.79 9.27
CA THR A 105 -36.52 -13.30 8.24
C THR A 105 -36.15 -12.24 7.22
N ARG A 106 -37.03 -11.25 6.95
CA ARG A 106 -36.73 -10.14 6.05
C ARG A 106 -35.61 -9.26 6.59
N ASP A 107 -35.69 -8.89 7.86
CA ASP A 107 -34.68 -8.06 8.53
C ASP A 107 -33.34 -8.78 8.59
N LEU A 108 -33.35 -10.10 8.84
CA LEU A 108 -32.13 -10.91 8.86
C LEU A 108 -31.41 -10.91 7.51
N ILE A 109 -32.15 -11.05 6.40
CA ILE A 109 -31.58 -11.01 5.05
C ILE A 109 -30.96 -9.62 4.79
N LEU A 110 -31.70 -8.55 5.08
CA LEU A 110 -31.22 -7.19 4.83
C LEU A 110 -29.97 -6.84 5.68
N LEU A 111 -29.96 -7.27 6.94
CA LEU A 111 -28.80 -7.11 7.82
C LEU A 111 -27.58 -7.86 7.27
N SER A 112 -27.75 -9.05 6.70
CA SER A 112 -26.64 -9.81 6.12
C SER A 112 -25.93 -9.04 5.00
N GLU A 113 -26.70 -8.38 4.12
CA GLU A 113 -26.20 -7.58 3.01
C GLU A 113 -25.53 -6.29 3.51
N GLN A 114 -26.14 -5.65 4.51
CA GLN A 114 -25.57 -4.47 5.15
C GLN A 114 -24.20 -4.79 5.78
N PHE A 115 -24.11 -5.87 6.54
CA PHE A 115 -22.84 -6.29 7.16
C PHE A 115 -21.79 -6.63 6.09
N GLU A 116 -22.18 -7.30 5.00
CA GLU A 116 -21.24 -7.58 3.91
C GLU A 116 -20.72 -6.30 3.24
N ALA A 117 -21.60 -5.33 2.99
CA ALA A 117 -21.22 -4.05 2.42
C ALA A 117 -20.30 -3.25 3.36
N GLU A 118 -20.63 -3.19 4.65
CA GLU A 118 -19.83 -2.51 5.68
C GLU A 118 -18.45 -3.16 5.84
N TYR A 119 -18.39 -4.49 5.82
CA TYR A 119 -17.14 -5.23 5.87
C TYR A 119 -16.26 -4.93 4.65
N LYS A 120 -16.83 -4.94 3.44
CA LYS A 120 -16.12 -4.59 2.21
C LYS A 120 -15.58 -3.17 2.26
N LEU A 121 -16.39 -2.21 2.71
CA LEU A 121 -15.99 -0.82 2.85
C LEU A 121 -14.82 -0.66 3.85
N THR A 122 -14.96 -1.25 5.04
CA THR A 122 -13.95 -1.19 6.10
C THR A 122 -12.62 -1.75 5.63
N LYS A 123 -12.64 -2.91 4.95
CA LYS A 123 -11.45 -3.53 4.37
C LYS A 123 -10.80 -2.65 3.30
N ASN A 124 -11.59 -2.02 2.44
CA ASN A 124 -11.07 -1.11 1.43
C ASN A 124 -10.42 0.13 2.06
N LEU A 125 -11.02 0.67 3.12
CA LEU A 125 -10.45 1.81 3.87
C LEU A 125 -9.12 1.43 4.53
N GLU A 126 -9.01 0.24 5.11
CA GLU A 126 -7.76 -0.28 5.67
C GLU A 126 -6.66 -0.36 4.60
N ILE A 127 -6.95 -1.01 3.47
CA ILE A 127 -6.00 -1.13 2.34
C ILE A 127 -5.57 0.24 1.81
N LEU A 128 -6.50 1.18 1.69
CA LEU A 128 -6.20 2.54 1.21
C LEU A 128 -5.34 3.30 2.21
N THR A 129 -5.63 3.14 3.51
CA THR A 129 -4.86 3.78 4.59
C THR A 129 -3.42 3.26 4.59
N ASP A 130 -3.23 1.95 4.46
CA ASP A 130 -1.89 1.34 4.39
C ASP A 130 -1.11 1.83 3.17
N LYS A 131 -1.75 1.88 2.00
CA LYS A 131 -1.14 2.44 0.78
C LYS A 131 -0.77 3.91 0.93
N LEU A 132 -1.62 4.69 1.59
CA LEU A 132 -1.36 6.10 1.85
C LEU A 132 -0.16 6.26 2.78
N GLN A 133 -0.09 5.47 3.85
CA GLN A 133 1.07 5.47 4.75
C GLN A 133 2.36 5.07 4.03
N GLN A 134 2.31 4.08 3.15
CA GLN A 134 3.47 3.67 2.37
C GLN A 134 3.94 4.78 1.42
N THR A 135 3.03 5.36 0.63
CA THR A 135 3.36 6.44 -0.30
C THR A 135 3.87 7.68 0.43
N TYR A 136 3.36 7.98 1.63
CA TYR A 136 3.88 9.05 2.47
C TYR A 136 5.34 8.80 2.90
N ARG A 137 5.70 7.57 3.29
CA ARG A 137 7.09 7.21 3.62
C ARG A 137 8.02 7.34 2.43
N GLU A 138 7.61 6.85 1.26
CA GLU A 138 8.38 6.96 0.01
C GLU A 138 8.60 8.42 -0.37
N LEU A 139 7.57 9.26 -0.25
CA LEU A 139 7.66 10.70 -0.46
C LEU A 139 8.62 11.37 0.52
N GLU A 140 8.58 10.99 1.80
CA GLU A 140 9.48 11.54 2.82
C GLU A 140 10.94 11.16 2.56
N ASP A 141 11.19 9.93 2.14
CA ASP A 141 12.53 9.47 1.76
C ASP A 141 13.05 10.21 0.52
N GLU A 142 12.21 10.41 -0.50
CA GLU A 142 12.59 11.13 -1.72
C GLU A 142 12.83 12.63 -1.43
N LYS A 143 12.00 13.23 -0.57
CA LYS A 143 12.23 14.58 -0.05
C LYS A 143 13.56 14.66 0.70
N ARG A 144 13.89 13.68 1.54
CA ARG A 144 15.16 13.63 2.28
C ARG A 144 16.37 13.50 1.34
N LYS A 145 16.27 12.69 0.28
CA LYS A 145 17.31 12.59 -0.75
C LYS A 145 17.50 13.92 -1.47
N THR A 146 16.40 14.58 -1.86
CA THR A 146 16.43 15.88 -2.53
C THR A 146 17.05 16.95 -1.64
N ASP A 147 16.64 17.02 -0.37
CA ASP A 147 17.22 17.93 0.63
C ASP A 147 18.73 17.64 0.77
N ARG A 148 19.14 16.38 0.93
CA ARG A 148 20.56 16.00 1.04
C ARG A 148 21.38 16.45 -0.17
N LEU A 149 20.85 16.29 -1.39
CA LEU A 149 21.53 16.72 -2.61
C LEU A 149 21.67 18.25 -2.68
N LEU A 150 20.65 18.99 -2.24
CA LEU A 150 20.70 20.44 -2.18
C LEU A 150 21.82 20.93 -1.25
N TYR A 151 21.93 20.36 -0.05
CA TYR A 151 22.96 20.71 0.93
C TYR A 151 24.35 20.14 0.62
N SER A 152 24.47 19.14 -0.28
CA SER A 152 25.79 18.60 -0.66
C SER A 152 26.52 19.48 -1.67
N VAL A 153 25.77 20.23 -2.49
CA VAL A 153 26.35 21.05 -3.58
C VAL A 153 26.52 22.50 -3.13
N LEU A 154 25.56 23.03 -2.37
CA LEU A 154 25.53 24.45 -2.01
C LEU A 154 25.92 24.68 -0.55
N PRO A 155 26.47 25.85 -0.21
CA PRO A 155 26.70 26.20 1.19
C PRO A 155 25.38 26.19 1.98
N PRO A 156 25.38 25.79 3.28
CA PRO A 156 24.15 25.66 4.06
C PRO A 156 23.26 26.91 4.09
N SER A 157 23.86 28.10 4.17
CA SER A 157 23.13 29.37 4.17
C SER A 157 22.39 29.62 2.85
N VAL A 158 23.02 29.31 1.71
CA VAL A 158 22.43 29.44 0.38
C VAL A 158 21.35 28.37 0.14
N ALA A 159 21.63 27.12 0.54
CA ALA A 159 20.68 26.01 0.42
C ALA A 159 19.38 26.29 1.22
N ASN A 160 19.48 26.87 2.41
CA ASN A 160 18.31 27.25 3.23
C ASN A 160 17.44 28.31 2.55
N GLU A 161 18.04 29.36 1.97
CA GLU A 161 17.29 30.39 1.26
C GLU A 161 16.55 29.82 0.04
N LEU A 162 17.22 28.97 -0.75
CA LEU A 162 16.60 28.30 -1.91
C LEU A 162 15.47 27.34 -1.49
N ARG A 163 15.65 26.61 -0.39
CA ARG A 163 14.62 25.72 0.17
C ARG A 163 13.34 26.47 0.54
N HIS A 164 13.48 27.73 0.99
CA HIS A 164 12.36 28.62 1.28
C HIS A 164 11.88 29.43 0.07
N GLN A 165 12.33 29.09 -1.14
CA GLN A 165 12.01 29.81 -2.39
C GLN A 165 12.38 31.30 -2.35
N ARG A 166 13.38 31.66 -1.56
CA ARG A 166 13.86 33.04 -1.46
C ARG A 166 14.98 33.26 -2.47
N PRO A 167 15.01 34.42 -3.16
CA PRO A 167 16.05 34.72 -4.13
C PRO A 167 17.39 34.95 -3.43
N VAL A 168 18.44 34.28 -3.90
CA VAL A 168 19.82 34.48 -3.40
C VAL A 168 20.50 35.52 -4.29
N LEU A 169 20.73 36.71 -3.75
CA LEU A 169 21.42 37.79 -4.45
C LEU A 169 22.93 37.59 -4.46
N ALA A 170 23.59 38.08 -5.51
CA ALA A 170 25.05 38.12 -5.58
C ALA A 170 25.62 38.98 -4.44
N LYS A 171 26.67 38.48 -3.79
CA LYS A 171 27.36 39.16 -2.68
C LYS A 171 28.84 39.34 -3.00
N LYS A 172 29.40 40.49 -2.65
CA LYS A 172 30.84 40.75 -2.67
C LYS A 172 31.41 40.40 -1.30
N TYR A 173 32.52 39.67 -1.29
CA TYR A 173 33.27 39.33 -0.08
C TYR A 173 34.68 39.92 -0.20
N GLU A 174 35.16 40.59 0.84
CA GLU A 174 36.42 41.35 0.79
C GLU A 174 37.64 40.54 1.24
N CYS A 175 37.50 39.77 2.32
CA CYS A 175 38.57 38.96 2.88
C CYS A 175 38.29 37.47 2.67
N VAL A 176 38.83 36.93 1.57
CA VAL A 176 38.65 35.53 1.16
C VAL A 176 39.99 34.94 0.76
N THR A 177 40.23 33.67 1.10
CA THR A 177 41.41 32.93 0.60
C THR A 177 40.97 31.74 -0.22
N LEU A 178 41.58 31.60 -1.40
CA LEU A 178 41.29 30.56 -2.38
C LEU A 178 42.49 29.60 -2.47
N LEU A 179 42.21 28.31 -2.59
CA LEU A 179 43.18 27.26 -2.89
C LEU A 179 42.83 26.64 -4.23
N PHE A 180 43.83 26.53 -5.11
CA PHE A 180 43.75 25.75 -6.33
C PHE A 180 44.81 24.65 -6.28
N SER A 181 44.39 23.41 -6.53
CA SER A 181 45.28 22.25 -6.64
C SER A 181 44.99 21.51 -7.93
N GLY A 182 46.01 21.28 -8.76
CA GLY A 182 45.90 20.54 -10.02
C GLY A 182 46.87 19.36 -10.05
N ILE A 183 46.64 18.42 -10.97
CA ILE A 183 47.52 17.26 -11.14
C ILE A 183 48.53 17.57 -12.24
N VAL A 184 49.82 17.54 -11.90
CA VAL A 184 50.89 17.78 -12.88
C VAL A 184 50.87 16.67 -13.94
N GLY A 185 50.94 17.04 -15.21
CA GLY A 185 50.97 16.08 -16.33
C GLY A 185 49.64 15.37 -16.60
N PHE A 186 48.52 15.82 -16.03
CA PHE A 186 47.21 15.19 -16.20
C PHE A 186 46.76 15.13 -17.67
N ASN A 187 46.98 16.19 -18.44
CA ASN A 187 46.62 16.23 -19.86
C ASN A 187 47.34 15.15 -20.67
N ASP A 188 48.65 14.95 -20.42
CA ASP A 188 49.45 13.92 -21.08
C ASP A 188 49.04 12.52 -20.63
N TYR A 189 48.70 12.36 -19.35
CA TYR A 189 48.16 11.10 -18.83
C TYR A 189 46.84 10.72 -19.49
N CYS A 190 45.94 11.69 -19.68
CA CYS A 190 44.67 11.49 -20.38
C CYS A 190 44.89 11.12 -21.85
N ALA A 191 45.80 11.83 -22.54
CA ALA A 191 46.13 11.54 -23.94
C ALA A 191 46.71 10.13 -24.14
N LYS A 192 47.54 9.65 -23.19
CA LYS A 192 48.11 8.29 -23.21
C LYS A 192 47.10 7.18 -22.92
N ASN A 193 46.02 7.49 -22.21
CA ASN A 193 45.01 6.53 -21.74
C ASN A 193 43.62 6.80 -22.36
N ALA A 194 43.60 7.15 -23.65
CA ALA A 194 42.39 7.51 -24.39
C ALA A 194 41.49 6.31 -24.75
N ASP A 195 41.92 5.08 -24.46
CA ASP A 195 41.13 3.87 -24.68
C ASP A 195 40.06 3.70 -23.57
N SER A 196 39.03 2.90 -23.84
CA SER A 196 37.90 2.71 -22.91
C SER A 196 38.34 2.18 -21.53
N LYS A 197 39.46 1.42 -21.46
CA LYS A 197 40.01 0.90 -20.21
C LYS A 197 40.83 1.95 -19.46
N GLY A 198 41.60 2.77 -20.18
CA GLY A 198 42.34 3.92 -19.66
C GLY A 198 41.44 5.02 -19.09
N ALA A 199 40.33 5.34 -19.76
CA ALA A 199 39.33 6.30 -19.29
C ALA A 199 38.78 5.93 -17.90
N MET A 200 38.46 4.65 -17.69
CA MET A 200 38.00 4.14 -16.39
C MET A 200 39.08 4.25 -15.30
N LYS A 201 40.36 4.08 -15.65
CA LYS A 201 41.47 4.29 -14.69
C LYS A 201 41.58 5.75 -14.26
N ILE A 202 41.44 6.69 -15.18
CA ILE A 202 41.45 8.13 -14.89
C ILE A 202 40.29 8.50 -13.94
N VAL A 203 39.08 8.03 -14.23
CA VAL A 203 37.91 8.29 -13.37
C VAL A 203 38.11 7.73 -11.96
N LYS A 204 38.65 6.51 -11.83
CA LYS A 204 38.94 5.92 -10.52
C LYS A 204 40.01 6.70 -9.76
N LEU A 205 41.05 7.18 -10.44
CA LEU A 205 42.09 8.02 -9.84
C LEU A 205 41.49 9.32 -9.27
N LEU A 206 40.75 10.06 -10.09
CA LEU A 206 40.11 11.31 -9.67
C LEU A 206 39.13 11.10 -8.52
N ASN A 207 38.29 10.08 -8.61
CA ASN A 207 37.35 9.74 -7.53
C ASN A 207 38.07 9.43 -6.22
N ASN A 208 39.14 8.64 -6.25
CA ASN A 208 39.90 8.31 -5.04
C ASN A 208 40.59 9.55 -4.45
N LEU A 209 41.17 10.41 -5.29
CA LEU A 209 41.85 11.62 -4.87
C LEU A 209 40.87 12.61 -4.23
N TYR A 210 39.78 12.93 -4.93
CA TYR A 210 38.81 13.92 -4.47
C TYR A 210 37.95 13.42 -3.32
N THR A 211 37.60 12.14 -3.25
CA THR A 211 36.93 11.58 -2.06
C THR A 211 37.82 11.73 -0.83
N THR A 212 39.14 11.58 -0.99
CA THR A 212 40.10 11.74 0.11
C THR A 212 40.23 13.21 0.54
N PHE A 213 40.21 14.16 -0.41
CA PHE A 213 40.23 15.59 -0.10
C PHE A 213 38.90 16.07 0.51
N ASP A 214 37.77 15.55 0.04
CA ASP A 214 36.44 15.92 0.53
C ASP A 214 36.26 15.58 2.02
N VAL A 215 36.95 14.56 2.53
CA VAL A 215 37.01 14.27 3.97
C VAL A 215 37.74 15.36 4.77
N LEU A 216 38.72 16.06 4.18
CA LEU A 216 39.40 17.19 4.82
C LEU A 216 38.55 18.46 4.83
N THR A 217 37.72 18.64 3.81
CA THR A 217 36.82 19.80 3.67
C THR A 217 35.41 19.53 4.20
N ASP A 218 35.17 18.38 4.83
CA ASP A 218 33.89 18.08 5.47
C ASP A 218 33.59 19.16 6.53
N PRO A 219 32.41 19.83 6.48
CA PRO A 219 32.02 20.83 7.45
C PRO A 219 32.11 20.36 8.92
N LYS A 220 32.00 19.05 9.18
CA LYS A 220 32.18 18.49 10.53
C LYS A 220 33.62 18.54 11.03
N LYS A 221 34.59 18.45 10.11
CA LYS A 221 36.02 18.47 10.43
C LYS A 221 36.60 19.87 10.31
N ASN A 222 36.20 20.61 9.28
CA ASN A 222 36.71 21.94 9.00
C ASN A 222 35.56 22.88 8.58
N PRO A 223 34.83 23.45 9.55
CA PRO A 223 33.63 24.26 9.28
C PRO A 223 33.92 25.55 8.51
N ASP A 224 35.16 26.04 8.54
CA ASP A 224 35.57 27.32 7.95
C ASP A 224 36.06 27.20 6.50
N VAL A 225 36.05 26.00 5.91
CA VAL A 225 36.47 25.75 4.53
C VAL A 225 35.30 25.18 3.74
N TYR A 226 35.02 25.79 2.60
CA TYR A 226 34.03 25.33 1.65
C TYR A 226 34.69 24.84 0.36
N LYS A 227 34.29 23.66 -0.12
CA LYS A 227 34.69 23.14 -1.43
C LYS A 227 33.86 23.82 -2.51
N VAL A 228 34.52 24.37 -3.53
CA VAL A 228 33.85 24.93 -4.70
C VAL A 228 33.80 23.87 -5.79
N GLU A 229 32.62 23.66 -6.38
CA GLU A 229 32.46 22.73 -7.51
C GLU A 229 33.23 23.23 -8.74
N THR A 230 34.09 22.39 -9.28
CA THR A 230 34.98 22.69 -10.41
C THR A 230 34.89 21.63 -11.50
N VAL A 231 35.48 21.92 -12.66
CA VAL A 231 35.55 21.00 -13.80
C VAL A 231 37.00 20.55 -14.01
N GLY A 232 37.20 19.26 -14.26
CA GLY A 232 38.49 18.68 -14.68
C GLY A 232 39.35 18.19 -13.53
N ASP A 233 40.66 18.44 -13.61
CA ASP A 233 41.69 17.98 -12.68
C ASP A 233 42.00 18.96 -11.54
N LYS A 234 41.31 20.09 -11.52
CA LYS A 234 41.52 21.16 -10.54
C LYS A 234 40.55 21.02 -9.37
N TYR A 235 41.10 20.92 -8.17
CA TYR A 235 40.38 21.01 -6.91
C TYR A 235 40.42 22.46 -6.39
N MET A 236 39.27 22.98 -5.98
CA MET A 236 39.15 24.34 -5.45
C MET A 236 38.48 24.35 -4.09
N ALA A 237 39.13 25.02 -3.14
CA ALA A 237 38.59 25.25 -1.81
C ALA A 237 38.71 26.73 -1.44
N VAL A 238 37.79 27.22 -0.62
CA VAL A 238 37.72 28.62 -0.22
C VAL A 238 37.43 28.73 1.27
N SER A 239 38.00 29.74 1.92
CA SER A 239 37.67 30.13 3.29
C SER A 239 37.37 31.62 3.34
N GLY A 240 36.42 32.01 4.20
CA GLY A 240 35.81 33.35 4.21
C GLY A 240 34.55 33.47 3.32
N LEU A 241 34.01 32.33 2.86
CA LEU A 241 32.76 32.21 2.10
C LEU A 241 32.03 30.91 2.54
N PRO A 242 30.69 30.92 2.73
CA PRO A 242 29.79 32.09 2.76
C PRO A 242 29.90 32.88 4.07
N GLU A 243 30.40 32.26 5.14
CA GLU A 243 30.60 32.91 6.43
C GLU A 243 32.01 33.52 6.48
N PRO A 244 32.15 34.81 6.87
CA PRO A 244 33.46 35.43 7.05
C PRO A 244 34.25 34.72 8.16
N CYS A 245 35.55 34.52 7.93
CA CYS A 245 36.45 33.89 8.90
C CYS A 245 37.73 34.72 9.02
N GLU A 246 38.04 35.27 10.20
CA GLU A 246 39.27 36.07 10.39
C GLU A 246 40.55 35.28 10.15
N SER A 247 40.51 33.96 10.39
CA SER A 247 41.64 33.06 10.16
C SER A 247 41.61 32.34 8.81
N HIS A 248 40.87 32.87 7.83
CA HIS A 248 40.68 32.25 6.51
C HIS A 248 41.99 31.75 5.86
N ALA A 249 43.06 32.56 5.92
CA ALA A 249 44.35 32.22 5.34
C ALA A 249 45.05 31.06 6.07
N ARG A 250 44.91 30.99 7.40
CA ARG A 250 45.45 29.91 8.23
C ARG A 250 44.72 28.59 7.97
N CYS A 251 43.39 28.64 7.82
CA CYS A 251 42.58 27.46 7.53
C CYS A 251 42.96 26.86 6.17
N ILE A 252 43.12 27.70 5.15
CA ILE A 252 43.57 27.25 3.83
C ILE A 252 45.02 26.75 3.83
N ALA A 253 45.93 27.41 4.56
CA ALA A 253 47.32 26.95 4.66
C ALA A 253 47.42 25.56 5.33
N ARG A 254 46.63 25.32 6.38
CA ARG A 254 46.55 23.98 7.01
C ARG A 254 45.98 22.93 6.08
N LEU A 255 44.89 23.26 5.37
CA LEU A 255 44.31 22.38 4.36
C LEU A 255 45.33 22.01 3.28
N ALA A 256 46.12 22.98 2.81
CA ALA A 256 47.16 22.73 1.81
C ALA A 256 48.21 21.71 2.31
N LEU A 257 48.66 21.86 3.56
CA LEU A 257 49.60 20.91 4.18
C LEU A 257 48.99 19.51 4.31
N ASP A 258 47.74 19.42 4.76
CA ASP A 258 47.03 18.14 4.89
C ASP A 258 46.82 17.47 3.52
N ILE A 259 46.45 18.24 2.49
CA ILE A 259 46.35 17.76 1.11
C ILE A 259 47.69 17.20 0.64
N MET A 260 48.79 17.94 0.85
CA MET A 260 50.14 17.48 0.48
C MET A 260 50.51 16.15 1.15
N ASP A 261 50.18 15.97 2.42
CA ASP A 261 50.48 14.74 3.16
C ASP A 261 49.59 13.56 2.74
N LEU A 262 48.33 13.81 2.38
CA LEU A 262 47.45 12.79 1.82
C LEU A 262 47.85 12.40 0.40
N SER A 263 48.25 13.35 -0.44
CA SER A 263 48.73 13.09 -1.80
C SER A 263 49.93 12.14 -1.83
N LYS A 264 50.81 12.17 -0.81
CA LYS A 264 51.93 11.21 -0.67
C LYS A 264 51.46 9.77 -0.40
N ARG A 265 50.27 9.59 0.20
CA ARG A 265 49.73 8.27 0.59
C ARG A 265 48.97 7.58 -0.53
N VAL A 266 48.47 8.35 -1.50
CA VAL A 266 47.85 7.80 -2.71
C VAL A 266 48.95 7.13 -3.53
N LYS A 267 49.22 5.85 -3.26
CA LYS A 267 50.22 5.07 -4.00
C LYS A 267 49.70 4.79 -5.41
N TYR A 268 50.50 5.23 -6.37
CA TYR A 268 50.42 5.07 -7.81
C TYR A 268 50.58 3.60 -8.26
N ALA A 269 49.69 2.70 -7.83
CA ALA A 269 49.76 1.28 -8.21
C ALA A 269 49.40 1.02 -9.69
N ASP A 270 49.12 2.07 -10.47
CA ASP A 270 48.62 1.98 -11.87
C ASP A 270 49.17 3.11 -12.79
N LEU A 271 50.20 3.84 -12.34
CA LEU A 271 50.79 4.99 -13.02
C LEU A 271 52.29 4.74 -13.25
N ASP A 272 52.61 3.81 -14.17
CA ASP A 272 53.96 3.73 -14.72
C ASP A 272 54.25 5.00 -15.53
N GLY A 273 55.18 5.83 -15.03
CA GLY A 273 55.91 6.80 -15.85
C GLY A 273 55.42 8.24 -15.89
N ILE A 274 54.79 8.77 -14.83
CA ILE A 274 54.62 10.22 -14.66
C ILE A 274 54.91 10.63 -13.22
N LEU A 275 56.19 10.86 -12.94
CA LEU A 275 56.76 11.94 -12.13
C LEU A 275 58.26 12.04 -12.47
#